data_AF-A0A5N5DS78-F1
#
_entry.id   AF-A0A5N5DS78-F1
#
_cell.length_a   1.000
_cell.length_b   1.000
_cell.length_c   1.000
_cell.angle_alpha   90.00
_cell.angle_beta   90.00
_cell.angle_gamma   90.00
#
_symmetry.space_group_name_H-M   'P 1'
#
loop_
_entity.id
_entity.type
_entity.pdbx_description
1 polymer ?
#
loop_
_entity_poly.entity_id
_entity_poly.type
_entity_poly.pdbx_seq_one_letter_code
_entity_poly.pdbx_strand_id
1 'polypeptide(L)'
;MNTDLSLSLRDLSRSSGAEQHQSKKDDNNLINQLLDIQDHYLLHNLKSLAWITNLQCLTTHDPLARKRKSHPDDTSSSHDHLTATPTTRTLARTTVNGRSGDYIAISYPWTADAASEEPTSSTLDSPATGSWRIRASSSSSSSSAASSRMLTSVSAVRDAVLDRAWRCAEALGCARLWIDRECVPQEIDDDDDSAAAAVEKEQALNTMDLVYQLSDWPVALLFRPVGSEEDLRLFEKVMMRKLLKGGSGPGFKSGGGSGGVSRPGDERLKESVDAGTARAALRILREVTDDPWWERAWTFQEDYCAGPKMSLLIPLKDRRWWRKKRKYEFWRTGDVPGELMVSSVEFHKAATRFCLAYMKSAFVSNEEKGICRTVIRKAGRYSYTILYDGISSASDYSRTMTTRILEDIAHRNARFRADLLPIASNCCEYGVRLDTNRLSKSDISLAVCILALWLLNGEIYKTHVEKTPAELEAMNIFEYLKAISLDNFSPPLQRAIGTRRYNQRLAVETGPPNLNR
;
A
#
# COMPACT_ATOMS: atom_id res chain seq x y z
N MET A 1 3.30 13.10 -17.77
CA MET A 1 3.56 13.20 -16.31
C MET A 1 4.73 14.14 -16.12
N ASN A 2 4.61 15.15 -15.26
CA ASN A 2 5.71 16.09 -14.99
C ASN A 2 6.80 15.33 -14.19
N THR A 3 7.90 15.01 -14.86
CA THR A 3 9.04 14.22 -14.35
C THR A 3 10.14 15.08 -13.74
N ASP A 4 9.92 16.38 -13.64
CA ASP A 4 10.93 17.30 -13.18
C ASP A 4 11.07 17.28 -11.66
N LEU A 5 11.96 16.41 -11.17
CA LEU A 5 12.35 16.30 -9.76
C LEU A 5 13.42 17.32 -9.37
N SER A 6 13.85 18.17 -10.32
CA SER A 6 14.78 19.29 -10.07
C SER A 6 14.08 20.51 -9.47
N LEU A 7 12.75 20.55 -9.52
CA LEU A 7 11.94 21.59 -8.89
C LEU A 7 12.10 21.57 -7.36
N SER A 8 12.08 22.76 -6.75
CA SER A 8 12.09 22.89 -5.30
C SER A 8 10.83 22.30 -4.69
N LEU A 9 10.91 21.83 -3.43
CA LEU A 9 9.73 21.34 -2.72
C LEU A 9 8.67 22.42 -2.50
N ARG A 10 9.09 23.69 -2.40
CA ARG A 10 8.21 24.85 -2.40
C ARG A 10 7.42 24.99 -3.69
N ASP A 11 8.06 24.83 -4.85
CA ASP A 11 7.39 24.92 -6.15
C ASP A 11 6.45 23.72 -6.39
N LEU A 12 6.82 22.55 -5.89
CA LEU A 12 5.97 21.35 -5.90
C LEU A 12 4.74 21.48 -4.98
N SER A 13 4.82 22.28 -3.91
CA SER A 13 3.69 22.56 -3.02
C SER A 13 2.70 23.59 -3.59
N ARG A 14 3.17 24.46 -4.50
CA ARG A 14 2.42 25.60 -5.06
C ARG A 14 1.81 25.35 -6.44
N SER A 15 1.95 24.15 -7.01
CA SER A 15 1.45 23.81 -8.35
C SER A 15 -0.09 23.66 -8.43
N SER A 16 -0.83 24.64 -7.92
CA SER A 16 -2.21 25.00 -8.25
C SER A 16 -2.34 26.45 -8.73
N GLY A 17 -1.25 27.22 -8.84
CA GLY A 17 -1.24 28.57 -9.39
C GLY A 17 0.09 28.87 -10.08
N ALA A 18 0.02 29.35 -11.32
CA ALA A 18 1.19 29.65 -12.13
C ALA A 18 1.81 30.99 -11.71
N GLU A 19 2.99 30.96 -11.08
CA GLU A 19 3.92 32.09 -11.07
C GLU A 19 5.35 31.57 -11.28
N GLN A 20 5.95 31.91 -12.42
CA GLN A 20 7.36 31.68 -12.70
C GLN A 20 8.17 32.79 -12.02
N HIS A 21 8.99 32.43 -11.02
CA HIS A 21 10.03 33.33 -10.52
C HIS A 21 11.40 32.99 -11.10
N GLN A 22 12.08 34.05 -11.55
CA GLN A 22 13.39 34.05 -12.16
C GLN A 22 14.46 33.51 -11.19
N SER A 23 15.19 32.48 -11.64
CA SER A 23 16.33 31.87 -10.96
C SER A 23 17.39 32.91 -10.58
N LYS A 24 17.61 33.11 -9.27
CA LYS A 24 18.83 33.70 -8.74
C LYS A 24 19.94 32.65 -8.85
N LYS A 25 20.82 32.87 -9.82
CA LYS A 25 22.08 32.16 -10.00
C LYS A 25 23.06 32.61 -8.90
N ASP A 26 23.91 31.66 -8.51
CA ASP A 26 25.15 31.83 -7.72
C ASP A 26 25.00 31.72 -6.19
N ASP A 27 24.94 30.46 -5.71
CA ASP A 27 25.55 29.92 -4.44
C ASP A 27 25.04 28.51 -4.04
N ASN A 28 24.13 27.91 -4.81
CA ASN A 28 23.54 26.59 -4.54
C ASN A 28 24.42 25.40 -4.98
N ASN A 29 25.63 25.27 -4.42
CA ASN A 29 26.43 24.03 -4.55
C ASN A 29 25.64 22.86 -3.93
N LEU A 30 25.56 21.72 -4.64
CA LEU A 30 24.94 20.48 -4.14
C LEU A 30 25.45 20.12 -2.73
N ILE A 31 26.74 20.31 -2.48
CA ILE A 31 27.35 20.05 -1.17
C ILE A 31 26.72 20.94 -0.10
N ASN A 32 26.54 22.23 -0.36
CA ASN A 32 25.93 23.16 0.59
C ASN A 32 24.49 22.77 0.89
N GLN A 33 23.71 22.37 -0.13
CA GLN A 33 22.34 21.89 0.10
C GLN A 33 22.31 20.60 0.92
N LEU A 34 23.23 19.66 0.69
CA LEU A 34 23.32 18.43 1.48
C LEU A 34 23.71 18.71 2.95
N LEU A 35 24.64 19.64 3.18
CA LEU A 35 25.00 20.09 4.52
C LEU A 35 23.84 20.82 5.22
N ASP A 36 23.14 21.69 4.49
CA ASP A 36 21.95 22.39 4.99
C ASP A 36 20.85 21.40 5.41
N ILE A 37 20.59 20.36 4.59
CA ILE A 37 19.70 19.24 4.95
C ILE A 37 20.12 18.57 6.25
N GLN A 38 21.41 18.24 6.37
CA GLN A 38 21.97 17.55 7.52
C GLN A 38 21.86 18.38 8.80
N ASP A 39 22.06 19.70 8.71
CA ASP A 39 22.08 20.57 9.88
C ASP A 39 20.68 20.99 10.33
N HIS A 40 19.72 21.06 9.41
CA HIS A 40 18.45 21.73 9.68
C HIS A 40 17.20 20.89 9.44
N TYR A 41 17.23 19.85 8.61
CA TYR A 41 16.01 19.17 8.16
C TYR A 41 15.95 17.70 8.57
N LEU A 42 16.85 17.26 9.46
CA LEU A 42 16.79 15.92 10.02
C LEU A 42 15.71 15.81 11.09
N LEU A 43 14.93 14.75 10.97
CA LEU A 43 14.01 14.30 11.99
C LEU A 43 14.69 13.27 12.87
N HIS A 44 14.93 13.63 14.13
CA HIS A 44 15.38 12.66 15.13
C HIS A 44 14.15 11.98 15.76
N ASN A 45 14.13 10.63 15.77
CA ASN A 45 13.21 9.80 16.56
C ASN A 45 11.70 9.92 16.23
N LEU A 46 11.32 10.09 14.96
CA LEU A 46 9.89 10.25 14.59
C LEU A 46 9.07 8.97 14.43
N LYS A 47 9.67 7.77 14.45
CA LYS A 47 8.90 6.53 14.62
C LYS A 47 8.31 6.51 16.02
N SER A 48 7.14 7.13 16.16
CA SER A 48 6.51 7.36 17.45
C SER A 48 5.81 6.10 17.90
N LEU A 49 6.49 5.30 18.72
CA LEU A 49 5.86 4.18 19.41
C LEU A 49 4.71 4.64 20.31
N ALA A 50 4.79 5.87 20.83
CA ALA A 50 3.71 6.50 21.60
C ALA A 50 2.46 6.73 20.73
N TRP A 51 2.63 7.22 19.49
CA TRP A 51 1.53 7.42 18.56
C TRP A 51 0.86 6.08 18.21
N ILE A 52 1.64 5.04 17.90
CA ILE A 52 1.10 3.69 17.65
C ILE A 52 0.41 3.09 18.89
N THR A 53 0.94 3.35 20.09
CA THR A 53 0.34 2.85 21.34
C THR A 53 -1.00 3.57 21.65
N ASN A 54 -1.24 4.75 21.08
CA ASN A 54 -2.46 5.53 21.23
C ASN A 54 -3.16 5.74 19.88
N LEU A 55 -3.22 4.69 19.06
CA LEU A 55 -3.75 4.76 17.71
C LEU A 55 -5.25 5.09 17.75
N GLN A 56 -5.65 6.13 17.01
CA GLN A 56 -7.06 6.44 16.80
C GLN A 56 -7.66 5.49 15.77
N CYS A 57 -8.78 4.87 16.10
CA CYS A 57 -9.56 4.03 15.20
C CYS A 57 -11.03 4.46 15.21
N LEU A 58 -11.77 4.04 14.18
CA LEU A 58 -13.22 4.02 14.18
C LEU A 58 -13.70 2.68 14.74
N THR A 59 -14.82 2.67 15.45
CA THR A 59 -15.48 1.44 15.88
C THR A 59 -16.88 1.29 15.33
N THR A 60 -17.21 0.06 14.92
CA THR A 60 -18.54 -0.35 14.49
C THR A 60 -19.45 -0.71 15.68
N HIS A 61 -18.89 -0.88 16.88
CA HIS A 61 -19.69 -1.07 18.09
C HIS A 61 -20.30 0.26 18.54
N ASP A 62 -21.62 0.29 18.73
CA ASP A 62 -22.27 1.38 19.42
C ASP A 62 -22.38 1.06 20.93
N PRO A 63 -21.58 1.69 21.79
CA PRO A 63 -21.65 1.45 23.24
C PRO A 63 -23.02 1.84 23.83
N LEU A 64 -23.81 2.65 23.13
CA LEU A 64 -25.15 3.06 23.57
C LEU A 64 -26.27 2.11 23.12
N ALA A 65 -26.04 1.23 22.15
CA ALA A 65 -27.04 0.28 21.69
C ALA A 65 -27.44 -0.73 22.79
N ARG A 66 -26.55 -1.02 23.74
CA ARG A 66 -26.83 -1.92 24.89
C ARG A 66 -27.90 -1.39 25.86
N LYS A 67 -28.32 -0.12 25.77
CA LYS A 67 -29.38 0.45 26.62
C LYS A 67 -30.79 0.37 26.01
N ARG A 68 -30.95 -0.02 24.74
CA ARG A 68 -32.27 -0.33 24.17
C ARG A 68 -32.60 -1.79 24.42
N LYS A 69 -32.99 -2.12 25.66
CA LYS A 69 -33.71 -3.36 25.94
C LYS A 69 -35.04 -3.28 25.19
N SER A 70 -35.16 -4.06 24.12
CA SER A 70 -36.41 -4.28 23.40
C SER A 70 -37.43 -4.88 24.36
N HIS A 71 -38.53 -4.16 24.57
CA HIS A 71 -39.75 -4.72 25.13
C HIS A 71 -40.28 -5.79 24.15
N PRO A 72 -40.58 -7.03 24.58
CA PRO A 72 -41.13 -8.04 23.71
C PRO A 72 -42.65 -7.93 23.75
N ASP A 73 -43.21 -7.09 22.88
CA ASP A 73 -44.60 -7.20 22.43
C ASP A 73 -44.80 -6.24 21.26
N ASP A 74 -44.77 -6.77 20.05
CA ASP A 74 -45.76 -6.44 19.02
C ASP A 74 -45.53 -7.31 17.78
N THR A 75 -46.28 -8.40 17.74
CA THR A 75 -46.56 -9.19 16.55
C THR A 75 -47.59 -8.46 15.69
N SER A 76 -47.17 -7.86 14.58
CA SER A 76 -48.01 -7.82 13.39
C SER A 76 -47.18 -7.66 12.11
N SER A 77 -47.42 -8.59 11.19
CA SER A 77 -46.99 -8.58 9.81
C SER A 77 -47.79 -7.56 8.99
N SER A 78 -47.14 -6.81 8.10
CA SER A 78 -47.38 -6.79 6.65
C SER A 78 -46.90 -5.49 5.99
N HIS A 79 -46.31 -5.69 4.79
CA HIS A 79 -46.19 -4.76 3.66
C HIS A 79 -46.39 -3.26 3.89
N ASP A 80 -45.29 -2.50 3.77
CA ASP A 80 -45.31 -1.27 2.97
C ASP A 80 -43.91 -0.92 2.44
N HIS A 81 -43.79 -1.02 1.12
CA HIS A 81 -42.74 -0.35 0.36
C HIS A 81 -43.23 1.09 0.12
N LEU A 82 -42.49 2.07 0.62
CA LEU A 82 -42.18 3.39 0.05
C LEU A 82 -41.84 4.37 1.19
N THR A 83 -40.73 5.08 1.05
CA THR A 83 -40.19 6.13 1.96
C THR A 83 -39.39 5.67 3.19
N ALA A 84 -38.35 4.85 2.99
CA ALA A 84 -37.27 4.78 3.96
C ALA A 84 -36.38 6.03 3.82
N THR A 85 -36.43 6.92 4.81
CA THR A 85 -35.41 7.96 5.00
C THR A 85 -34.03 7.30 5.04
N PRO A 86 -32.98 7.87 4.41
CA PRO A 86 -31.66 7.26 4.42
C PRO A 86 -31.18 7.15 5.87
N THR A 87 -31.12 5.93 6.39
CA THR A 87 -30.66 5.65 7.75
C THR A 87 -29.21 6.10 7.85
N THR A 88 -28.97 7.26 8.45
CA THR A 88 -27.63 7.79 8.67
C THR A 88 -26.86 6.82 9.55
N ARG A 89 -25.77 6.24 9.04
CA ARG A 89 -24.94 5.30 9.79
C ARG A 89 -23.89 6.06 10.59
N THR A 90 -23.55 5.57 11.78
CA THR A 90 -22.62 6.26 12.68
C THR A 90 -21.49 5.34 13.10
N LEU A 91 -20.25 5.82 13.04
CA LEU A 91 -19.07 5.20 13.65
C LEU A 91 -18.58 6.10 14.79
N ALA A 92 -17.95 5.51 15.81
CA ALA A 92 -17.37 6.27 16.92
C ALA A 92 -15.85 6.21 16.90
N ARG A 93 -15.19 7.32 17.26
CA ARG A 93 -13.74 7.34 17.47
C ARG A 93 -13.40 6.62 18.78
N THR A 94 -12.35 5.81 18.75
CA THR A 94 -11.82 5.07 19.90
C THR A 94 -10.30 5.04 19.82
N THR A 95 -9.64 5.10 20.97
CA THR A 95 -8.19 4.98 21.08
C THR A 95 -7.83 3.55 21.45
N VAL A 96 -6.89 2.96 20.71
CA VAL A 96 -6.47 1.57 20.89
C VAL A 96 -4.96 1.47 20.92
N ASN A 97 -4.46 0.43 21.57
CA ASN A 97 -3.05 0.09 21.46
C ASN A 97 -2.79 -0.59 20.11
N GLY A 98 -2.28 0.16 19.13
CA GLY A 98 -1.98 -0.36 17.79
C GLY A 98 -0.95 -1.51 17.80
N ARG A 99 -0.15 -1.66 18.86
CA ARG A 99 0.76 -2.82 19.01
C ARG A 99 0.04 -4.13 19.25
N SER A 100 -1.24 -4.10 19.63
CA SER A 100 -2.03 -5.32 19.81
C SER A 100 -2.50 -5.94 18.49
N GLY A 101 -2.42 -5.19 17.38
CA GLY A 101 -2.86 -5.64 16.04
C GLY A 101 -4.37 -5.76 15.85
N ASP A 102 -5.16 -5.56 16.91
CA ASP A 102 -6.60 -5.81 16.97
C ASP A 102 -7.42 -4.66 16.34
N TYR A 103 -7.19 -4.45 15.06
CA TYR A 103 -7.87 -3.50 14.17
C TYR A 103 -7.62 -3.89 12.71
N ILE A 104 -8.50 -3.45 11.82
CA ILE A 104 -8.36 -3.59 10.37
C ILE A 104 -7.77 -2.29 9.82
N ALA A 105 -6.58 -2.36 9.22
CA ALA A 105 -6.01 -1.22 8.49
C ALA A 105 -6.54 -1.20 7.04
N ILE A 106 -7.37 -0.21 6.72
CA ILE A 106 -8.02 -0.09 5.41
C ILE A 106 -7.16 0.76 4.47
N SER A 107 -6.74 0.14 3.38
CA SER A 107 -6.01 0.76 2.28
C SER A 107 -6.93 0.98 1.09
N TYR A 108 -7.00 2.21 0.57
CA TYR A 108 -7.84 2.55 -0.58
C TYR A 108 -7.37 3.84 -1.28
N PRO A 109 -7.63 4.03 -2.59
CA PRO A 109 -7.40 5.29 -3.26
C PRO A 109 -8.33 6.39 -2.71
N TRP A 110 -7.80 7.57 -2.34
CA TRP A 110 -8.64 8.65 -1.78
C TRP A 110 -9.60 9.28 -2.79
N THR A 111 -9.23 9.28 -4.07
CA THR A 111 -10.02 9.82 -5.17
C THR A 111 -10.76 8.70 -5.87
N ALA A 112 -12.01 8.96 -6.26
CA ALA A 112 -12.74 8.07 -7.15
C ALA A 112 -12.12 8.06 -8.54
N ASP A 113 -12.31 6.94 -9.23
CA ASP A 113 -12.03 6.83 -10.65
C ASP A 113 -13.03 7.72 -11.41
N ALA A 114 -12.77 9.02 -11.45
CA ALA A 114 -13.56 10.01 -12.19
C ALA A 114 -13.18 10.08 -13.67
N ALA A 115 -12.24 9.23 -14.13
CA ALA A 115 -11.59 9.34 -15.44
C ALA A 115 -12.30 8.59 -16.57
N SER A 116 -13.61 8.37 -16.49
CA SER A 116 -14.41 7.98 -17.65
C SER A 116 -15.65 8.86 -17.76
N GLU A 117 -15.57 9.90 -18.60
CA GLU A 117 -16.72 10.64 -19.12
C GLU A 117 -17.64 9.77 -20.00
N GLU A 118 -17.25 8.52 -20.25
CA GLU A 118 -18.08 7.48 -20.84
C GLU A 118 -18.94 6.80 -19.77
N PRO A 119 -20.29 6.71 -19.92
CA PRO A 119 -21.21 6.08 -18.97
C PRO A 119 -21.08 4.54 -18.88
N THR A 120 -19.95 3.98 -19.32
CA THR A 120 -19.58 2.56 -19.20
C THR A 120 -18.73 2.28 -17.95
N SER A 121 -19.00 2.98 -16.85
CA SER A 121 -18.32 2.86 -15.54
C SER A 121 -18.14 1.40 -15.13
N SER A 122 -16.95 0.86 -15.40
CA SER A 122 -16.56 -0.51 -15.05
C SER A 122 -16.15 -0.65 -13.58
N THR A 123 -16.17 0.44 -12.80
CA THR A 123 -15.81 0.44 -11.38
C THR A 123 -17.07 0.54 -10.51
N LEU A 124 -17.01 -0.03 -9.30
CA LEU A 124 -18.02 0.16 -8.26
C LEU A 124 -17.70 1.37 -7.38
N ASP A 125 -16.89 2.29 -7.88
CA ASP A 125 -16.33 3.39 -7.10
C ASP A 125 -17.18 4.65 -7.17
N SER A 126 -18.14 4.78 -6.26
CA SER A 126 -18.96 5.99 -6.16
C SER A 126 -18.23 7.09 -5.40
N PRO A 127 -18.17 8.34 -5.93
CA PRO A 127 -17.62 9.48 -5.20
C PRO A 127 -18.53 9.98 -4.06
N ALA A 128 -19.72 9.41 -3.90
CA ALA A 128 -20.70 9.83 -2.90
C ALA A 128 -20.12 9.79 -1.47
N THR A 129 -20.44 10.84 -0.71
CA THR A 129 -20.13 11.00 0.72
C THR A 129 -21.39 11.53 1.41
N GLY A 130 -21.46 11.43 2.74
CA GLY A 130 -22.53 12.03 3.53
C GLY A 130 -23.45 11.05 4.25
N SER A 131 -23.45 9.77 3.86
CA SER A 131 -24.32 8.76 4.50
C SER A 131 -23.81 8.30 5.86
N TRP A 132 -22.53 8.57 6.14
CA TRP A 132 -21.85 8.19 7.37
C TRP A 132 -21.45 9.40 8.21
N ARG A 133 -21.68 9.28 9.52
CA ARG A 133 -21.27 10.26 10.53
C ARG A 133 -20.24 9.69 11.49
N ILE A 134 -19.25 10.49 11.86
CA ILE A 134 -18.21 10.14 12.82
C ILE A 134 -18.47 10.88 14.13
N ARG A 135 -18.61 10.11 15.21
CA ARG A 135 -18.81 10.64 16.57
C ARG A 135 -17.46 10.83 17.26
N ALA A 136 -17.27 12.00 17.87
CA ALA A 136 -16.09 12.29 18.68
C ALA A 136 -15.96 11.32 19.89
N SER A 137 -14.72 11.11 20.35
CA SER A 137 -14.45 10.32 21.55
C SER A 137 -14.99 11.02 22.79
N SER A 138 -15.62 10.29 23.70
CA SER A 138 -16.21 10.81 24.95
C SER A 138 -15.18 11.03 26.09
N SER A 139 -13.90 11.09 25.75
CA SER A 139 -12.79 11.05 26.71
C SER A 139 -12.33 12.42 27.24
N SER A 140 -12.94 13.54 26.83
CA SER A 140 -12.69 14.82 27.50
C SER A 140 -13.51 14.92 28.79
N SER A 141 -12.83 14.71 29.91
CA SER A 141 -13.29 14.97 31.27
C SER A 141 -13.42 16.47 31.55
N SER A 142 -14.23 17.18 30.76
CA SER A 142 -14.70 18.52 31.10
C SER A 142 -16.14 18.43 31.60
N SER A 143 -16.25 18.51 32.92
CA SER A 143 -17.49 18.56 33.69
C SER A 143 -18.31 19.82 33.35
N SER A 144 -19.21 19.72 32.38
CA SER A 144 -20.42 20.55 32.31
C SER A 144 -21.55 19.77 31.64
N ALA A 145 -22.39 19.16 32.47
CA ALA A 145 -23.42 18.19 32.09
C ALA A 145 -24.67 18.79 31.41
N ALA A 146 -24.54 19.87 30.61
CA ALA A 146 -25.69 20.53 30.00
C ALA A 146 -25.56 20.89 28.49
N SER A 147 -24.40 20.73 27.86
CA SER A 147 -24.22 21.09 26.43
C SER A 147 -23.60 20.02 25.53
N SER A 148 -23.43 18.79 26.02
CA SER A 148 -22.87 17.69 25.20
C SER A 148 -23.91 17.12 24.21
N ARG A 149 -24.40 17.94 23.28
CA ARG A 149 -24.88 17.42 21.99
C ARG A 149 -23.69 16.67 21.40
N MET A 150 -23.82 15.35 21.25
CA MET A 150 -22.82 14.51 20.59
C MET A 150 -22.44 15.15 19.25
N LEU A 151 -21.28 15.78 19.19
CA LEU A 151 -20.76 16.36 17.95
C LEU A 151 -20.45 15.18 17.02
N THR A 152 -21.29 15.03 16.00
CA THR A 152 -21.08 14.09 14.90
C THR A 152 -20.73 14.90 13.67
N SER A 153 -19.57 14.66 13.09
CA SER A 153 -19.18 15.23 11.79
C SER A 153 -19.60 14.29 10.66
N VAL A 154 -19.79 14.85 9.47
CA VAL A 154 -19.94 14.05 8.25
C VAL A 154 -18.57 13.51 7.87
N SER A 155 -18.50 12.22 7.53
CA SER A 155 -17.27 11.59 7.05
C SER A 155 -16.85 12.15 5.68
N ALA A 156 -15.56 12.46 5.53
CA ALA A 156 -14.97 12.82 4.24
C ALA A 156 -14.63 11.58 3.39
N VAL A 157 -14.67 10.39 3.99
CA VAL A 157 -14.50 9.10 3.31
C VAL A 157 -15.78 8.74 2.57
N ARG A 158 -15.60 8.25 1.34
CA ARG A 158 -16.67 7.81 0.45
C ARG A 158 -17.54 6.72 1.10
N ASP A 159 -18.84 6.80 0.86
CA ASP A 159 -19.81 5.87 1.43
C ASP A 159 -19.50 4.42 1.01
N ALA A 160 -19.07 4.21 -0.24
CA ALA A 160 -18.67 2.90 -0.76
C ALA A 160 -17.47 2.28 0.00
N VAL A 161 -16.52 3.11 0.44
CA VAL A 161 -15.37 2.66 1.25
C VAL A 161 -15.84 2.22 2.63
N LEU A 162 -16.65 3.06 3.30
CA LEU A 162 -17.14 2.78 4.64
C LEU A 162 -18.09 1.59 4.71
N ASP A 163 -18.98 1.44 3.73
CA ASP A 163 -19.87 0.28 3.62
C ASP A 163 -19.08 -1.03 3.46
N ARG A 164 -17.99 -0.99 2.70
CA ARG A 164 -17.10 -2.15 2.48
C ARG A 164 -16.26 -2.45 3.71
N ALA A 165 -15.67 -1.43 4.32
CA ALA A 165 -14.91 -1.57 5.57
C ALA A 165 -15.79 -2.12 6.70
N TRP A 166 -17.04 -1.65 6.82
CA TRP A 166 -17.99 -2.14 7.81
C TRP A 166 -18.37 -3.62 7.59
N ARG A 167 -18.69 -4.03 6.35
CA ARG A 167 -18.92 -5.45 6.03
C ARG A 167 -17.70 -6.33 6.30
N CYS A 168 -16.50 -5.80 6.03
CA CYS A 168 -15.25 -6.49 6.30
C CYS A 168 -15.04 -6.67 7.82
N ALA A 169 -15.30 -5.63 8.62
CA ALA A 169 -15.28 -5.70 10.08
C ALA A 169 -16.23 -6.76 10.64
N GLU A 170 -17.45 -6.84 10.13
CA GLU A 170 -18.41 -7.89 10.53
C GLU A 170 -17.90 -9.29 10.18
N ALA A 171 -17.39 -9.50 8.96
CA ALA A 171 -16.93 -10.80 8.49
C ALA A 171 -15.66 -11.29 9.20
N LEU A 172 -14.79 -10.37 9.61
CA LEU A 172 -13.56 -10.68 10.35
C LEU A 172 -13.77 -10.72 11.87
N GLY A 173 -14.94 -10.31 12.37
CA GLY A 173 -15.20 -10.20 13.80
C GLY A 173 -14.35 -9.14 14.50
N CYS A 174 -13.83 -8.16 13.75
CA CYS A 174 -12.99 -7.07 14.27
C CYS A 174 -13.72 -5.75 14.11
N ALA A 175 -14.19 -5.17 15.21
CA ALA A 175 -14.99 -3.96 15.20
C ALA A 175 -14.19 -2.66 15.07
N ARG A 176 -12.87 -2.73 14.96
CA ARG A 176 -11.96 -1.58 14.92
C ARG A 176 -11.42 -1.39 13.52
N LEU A 177 -11.62 -0.20 12.97
CA LEU A 177 -11.21 0.20 11.63
C LEU A 177 -10.21 1.35 11.75
N TRP A 178 -9.04 1.21 11.14
CA TRP A 178 -8.14 2.31 10.90
C TRP A 178 -8.24 2.73 9.44
N ILE A 179 -8.60 3.99 9.22
CA ILE A 179 -8.75 4.60 7.90
C ILE A 179 -7.99 5.91 7.93
N ASP A 180 -6.92 6.03 7.16
CA ASP A 180 -5.98 7.16 7.18
C ASP A 180 -6.67 8.53 7.13
N ARG A 181 -7.62 8.72 6.23
CA ARG A 181 -8.35 9.98 6.04
C ARG A 181 -9.22 10.40 7.23
N GLU A 182 -9.57 9.47 8.12
CA GLU A 182 -10.32 9.76 9.34
C GLU A 182 -9.44 9.68 10.59
N CYS A 183 -8.47 8.78 10.62
CA CYS A 183 -7.69 8.44 11.82
C CYS A 183 -6.40 9.25 11.95
N VAL A 184 -5.96 9.93 10.88
CA VAL A 184 -4.86 10.88 10.88
C VAL A 184 -5.44 12.29 10.81
N PRO A 185 -4.91 13.28 11.57
CA PRO A 185 -5.30 14.67 11.40
C PRO A 185 -5.17 15.12 9.94
N GLN A 186 -6.25 15.69 9.43
CA GLN A 186 -6.28 16.33 8.12
C GLN A 186 -6.06 17.83 8.31
N GLU A 187 -5.53 18.52 7.30
CA GLU A 187 -5.34 19.97 7.36
C GLU A 187 -6.71 20.64 7.54
N ILE A 188 -6.84 21.42 8.61
CA ILE A 188 -7.95 22.31 8.89
C ILE A 188 -7.45 23.73 8.57
N ASP A 189 -8.30 24.56 7.98
CA ASP A 189 -8.00 25.95 7.66
C ASP A 189 -7.44 26.72 8.87
N ASP A 190 -6.33 27.44 8.65
CA ASP A 190 -5.74 28.63 9.31
C ASP A 190 -6.01 28.96 10.81
N ASP A 191 -6.22 27.99 11.71
CA ASP A 191 -6.29 28.22 13.16
C ASP A 191 -5.02 27.76 13.92
N ASP A 192 -4.74 28.33 15.10
CA ASP A 192 -3.57 28.03 15.96
C ASP A 192 -3.42 26.52 16.34
N ASP A 193 -4.51 25.76 16.35
CA ASP A 193 -4.51 24.29 16.55
C ASP A 193 -3.87 23.52 15.37
N SER A 194 -3.60 24.20 14.26
CA SER A 194 -3.01 23.64 13.03
C SER A 194 -1.55 23.18 13.23
N ALA A 195 -0.77 23.84 14.10
CA ALA A 195 0.64 23.47 14.29
C ALA A 195 0.79 22.10 14.97
N ALA A 196 0.00 21.82 16.00
CA ALA A 196 0.01 20.52 16.68
C ALA A 196 -0.50 19.41 15.76
N ALA A 197 -1.57 19.68 15.00
CA ALA A 197 -2.11 18.77 14.00
C ALA A 197 -1.10 18.47 12.87
N ALA A 198 -0.32 19.47 12.43
CA ALA A 198 0.73 19.29 11.44
C ALA A 198 1.88 18.41 11.95
N VAL A 199 2.28 18.57 13.22
CA VAL A 199 3.29 17.70 13.86
C VAL A 199 2.77 16.27 14.01
N GLU A 200 1.52 16.10 14.44
CA GLU A 200 0.91 14.77 14.53
C GLU A 200 0.75 14.12 13.15
N LYS A 201 0.42 14.89 12.11
CA LYS A 201 0.36 14.41 10.72
C LYS A 201 1.75 13.96 10.26
N GLU A 202 2.80 14.75 10.46
CA GLU A 202 4.19 14.36 10.12
C GLU A 202 4.59 13.07 10.85
N GLN A 203 4.24 12.95 12.13
CA GLN A 203 4.44 11.73 12.93
C GLN A 203 3.70 10.53 12.33
N ALA A 204 2.42 10.71 11.98
CA ALA A 204 1.60 9.67 11.40
C ALA A 204 2.18 9.19 10.06
N LEU A 205 2.54 10.11 9.15
CA LEU A 205 3.12 9.77 7.85
C LEU A 205 4.42 8.97 7.99
N ASN A 206 5.27 9.35 8.96
CA ASN A 206 6.53 8.65 9.25
C ASN A 206 6.39 7.35 10.04
N THR A 207 5.20 7.04 10.55
CA THR A 207 4.92 5.86 11.38
C THR A 207 3.85 4.94 10.76
N MET A 208 3.32 5.31 9.60
CA MET A 208 2.22 4.59 8.95
C MET A 208 2.60 3.16 8.52
N ASP A 209 3.88 2.89 8.26
CA ASP A 209 4.37 1.53 8.04
C ASP A 209 4.05 0.59 9.20
N LEU A 210 4.21 1.07 10.44
CA LEU A 210 3.91 0.30 11.64
C LEU A 210 2.41 0.00 11.76
N VAL A 211 1.53 0.89 11.33
CA VAL A 211 0.07 0.66 11.35
C VAL A 211 -0.29 -0.57 10.52
N TYR A 212 0.28 -0.69 9.31
CA TYR A 212 0.00 -1.81 8.42
C TYR A 212 0.77 -3.08 8.81
N GLN A 213 2.00 -2.95 9.32
CA GLN A 213 2.79 -4.10 9.82
C GLN A 213 2.15 -4.76 11.06
N LEU A 214 1.66 -3.94 11.99
CA LEU A 214 1.14 -4.40 13.27
C LEU A 214 -0.30 -4.88 13.21
N SER A 215 -1.13 -4.33 12.30
CA SER A 215 -2.49 -4.81 12.10
C SER A 215 -2.51 -6.32 11.85
N ASP A 216 -3.47 -7.01 12.46
CA ASP A 216 -3.75 -8.42 12.16
C ASP A 216 -4.47 -8.57 10.80
N TRP A 217 -5.14 -7.50 10.36
CA TRP A 217 -6.01 -7.50 9.19
C TRP A 217 -5.81 -6.25 8.31
N PRO A 218 -4.65 -6.06 7.67
CA PRO A 218 -4.50 -5.05 6.63
C PRO A 218 -5.29 -5.49 5.38
N VAL A 219 -6.18 -4.61 4.90
CA VAL A 219 -7.10 -4.90 3.80
C VAL A 219 -7.08 -3.77 2.77
N ALA A 220 -6.76 -4.12 1.52
CA ALA A 220 -6.84 -3.24 0.37
C ALA A 220 -8.20 -3.35 -0.31
N LEU A 221 -8.89 -2.23 -0.47
CA LEU A 221 -10.17 -2.14 -1.16
C LEU A 221 -9.95 -1.81 -2.63
N LEU A 222 -10.17 -2.78 -3.51
CA LEU A 222 -10.18 -2.59 -4.96
C LEU A 222 -11.62 -2.31 -5.42
N PHE A 223 -11.82 -1.54 -6.47
CA PHE A 223 -13.13 -1.11 -6.95
C PHE A 223 -13.50 -1.68 -8.33
N ARG A 224 -12.55 -2.25 -9.07
CA ARG A 224 -12.83 -3.00 -10.30
C ARG A 224 -13.35 -4.41 -9.97
N PRO A 225 -14.60 -4.74 -10.33
CA PRO A 225 -15.19 -6.03 -10.00
C PRO A 225 -14.77 -7.14 -10.98
N VAL A 226 -14.78 -8.37 -10.50
CA VAL A 226 -14.73 -9.55 -11.38
C VAL A 226 -16.07 -9.64 -12.13
N GLY A 227 -15.99 -9.66 -13.47
CA GLY A 227 -17.12 -9.34 -14.35
C GLY A 227 -18.11 -10.47 -14.66
N SER A 228 -17.74 -11.74 -14.48
CA SER A 228 -18.57 -12.92 -14.79
C SER A 228 -18.24 -14.13 -13.89
N GLU A 229 -19.11 -15.14 -13.84
CA GLU A 229 -18.83 -16.40 -13.12
C GLU A 229 -17.68 -17.17 -13.79
N GLU A 230 -17.57 -17.10 -15.12
CA GLU A 230 -16.46 -17.65 -15.90
C GLU A 230 -15.14 -16.98 -15.53
N ASP A 231 -15.12 -15.65 -15.42
CA ASP A 231 -13.94 -14.88 -15.01
C ASP A 231 -13.53 -15.25 -13.60
N LEU A 232 -14.49 -15.41 -12.67
CA LEU A 232 -14.19 -15.86 -11.32
C LEU A 232 -13.54 -17.26 -11.32
N ARG A 233 -14.10 -18.21 -12.06
CA ARG A 233 -13.52 -19.58 -12.17
C ARG A 233 -12.12 -19.56 -12.79
N LEU A 234 -11.87 -18.69 -13.77
CA LEU A 234 -10.57 -18.57 -14.41
C LEU A 234 -9.55 -17.86 -13.50
N PHE A 235 -9.97 -16.82 -12.80
CA PHE A 235 -9.19 -16.15 -11.75
C PHE A 235 -8.73 -17.15 -10.69
N GLU A 236 -9.62 -18.01 -10.21
CA GLU A 236 -9.26 -19.08 -9.27
C GLU A 236 -8.22 -20.05 -9.85
N LYS A 237 -8.30 -20.40 -11.13
CA LYS A 237 -7.29 -21.24 -11.79
C LYS A 237 -5.93 -20.55 -11.85
N VAL A 238 -5.89 -19.24 -12.10
CA VAL A 238 -4.65 -18.44 -12.05
C VAL A 238 -4.08 -18.43 -10.63
N MET A 239 -4.90 -18.08 -9.65
CA MET A 239 -4.50 -18.02 -8.22
C MET A 239 -3.97 -19.35 -7.70
N MET A 240 -4.63 -20.47 -8.07
CA MET A 240 -4.20 -21.82 -7.70
C MET A 240 -3.06 -22.35 -8.58
N ARG A 241 -2.54 -21.56 -9.53
CA ARG A 241 -1.47 -21.92 -10.48
C ARG A 241 -1.82 -23.15 -11.31
N LYS A 242 -3.11 -23.43 -11.50
CA LYS A 242 -3.63 -24.59 -12.23
C LYS A 242 -3.34 -24.53 -13.73
N LEU A 243 -2.99 -23.35 -14.25
CA LEU A 243 -2.60 -23.13 -15.66
C LEU A 243 -1.11 -23.43 -15.93
N LEU A 244 -0.29 -23.65 -14.89
CA LEU A 244 1.17 -23.81 -15.02
C LEU A 244 1.61 -25.28 -14.88
N LYS A 245 2.63 -25.69 -15.64
CA LYS A 245 3.28 -27.01 -15.46
C LYS A 245 3.92 -27.09 -14.07
N GLY A 246 3.73 -28.22 -13.36
CA GLY A 246 4.24 -28.41 -12.00
C GLY A 246 3.51 -27.60 -10.91
N GLY A 247 2.38 -26.94 -11.23
CA GLY A 247 1.59 -26.20 -10.26
C GLY A 247 0.85 -27.13 -9.28
N SER A 248 1.47 -27.44 -8.15
CA SER A 248 0.77 -27.90 -6.96
C SER A 248 0.12 -26.69 -6.28
N GLY A 249 -1.14 -26.84 -5.87
CA GLY A 249 -1.86 -25.78 -5.17
C GLY A 249 -1.11 -25.28 -3.91
N PRO A 250 -1.42 -24.08 -3.43
CA PRO A 250 -0.83 -23.52 -2.21
C PRO A 250 -1.21 -24.41 -1.02
N GLY A 251 -0.31 -25.31 -0.62
CA GLY A 251 -0.50 -26.21 0.52
C GLY A 251 0.01 -27.66 0.35
N PHE A 252 0.34 -28.12 -0.86
CA PHE A 252 0.84 -29.49 -1.01
C PHE A 252 2.34 -29.56 -0.71
N LYS A 253 2.71 -30.16 0.43
CA LYS A 253 4.10 -30.60 0.67
C LYS A 253 4.43 -31.63 -0.41
N SER A 254 5.36 -31.32 -1.31
CA SER A 254 5.92 -32.31 -2.23
C SER A 254 6.46 -33.48 -1.42
N GLY A 255 5.75 -34.61 -1.45
CA GLY A 255 6.26 -35.86 -0.93
C GLY A 255 7.44 -36.32 -1.78
N GLY A 256 8.61 -36.44 -1.16
CA GLY A 256 9.59 -37.51 -1.34
C GLY A 256 10.06 -37.91 -2.74
N GLY A 257 9.90 -37.09 -3.78
CA GLY A 257 10.44 -37.34 -5.11
C GLY A 257 11.62 -36.42 -5.40
N SER A 258 12.74 -36.98 -5.82
CA SER A 258 13.97 -36.30 -6.28
C SER A 258 13.78 -35.48 -7.57
N GLY A 259 12.73 -34.68 -7.65
CA GLY A 259 12.48 -33.73 -8.73
C GLY A 259 13.04 -32.37 -8.36
N GLY A 260 14.03 -31.90 -9.12
CA GLY A 260 14.64 -30.58 -8.91
C GLY A 260 13.58 -29.48 -8.79
N VAL A 261 13.73 -28.62 -7.77
CA VAL A 261 12.88 -27.44 -7.59
C VAL A 261 13.01 -26.59 -8.86
N SER A 262 11.94 -26.52 -9.67
CA SER A 262 11.94 -25.66 -10.86
C SER A 262 12.23 -24.23 -10.42
N ARG A 263 13.23 -23.60 -11.05
CA ARG A 263 13.62 -22.23 -10.73
C ARG A 263 12.43 -21.29 -11.00
N PRO A 264 12.18 -20.31 -10.12
CA PRO A 264 11.26 -19.22 -10.42
C PRO A 264 11.59 -18.61 -11.79
N GLY A 265 10.61 -18.58 -12.70
CA GLY A 265 10.81 -18.11 -14.06
C GLY A 265 10.89 -19.21 -15.11
N ASP A 266 11.24 -20.46 -14.79
CA ASP A 266 11.27 -21.58 -15.77
C ASP A 266 9.90 -22.22 -16.03
N GLU A 267 8.87 -21.67 -15.41
CA GLU A 267 7.52 -22.15 -15.53
C GLU A 267 6.96 -21.92 -16.92
N ARG A 268 6.19 -22.90 -17.39
CA ARG A 268 5.50 -22.86 -18.69
C ARG A 268 4.02 -23.12 -18.47
N LEU A 269 3.21 -22.60 -19.38
CA LEU A 269 1.80 -22.99 -19.46
C LEU A 269 1.67 -24.50 -19.70
N LYS A 270 0.63 -25.11 -19.14
CA LYS A 270 0.27 -26.51 -19.45
C LYS A 270 -0.11 -26.61 -20.93
N GLU A 271 0.18 -27.74 -21.54
CA GLU A 271 -0.18 -28.02 -22.94
C GLU A 271 -1.69 -28.00 -23.18
N SER A 272 -2.48 -28.30 -22.15
CA SER A 272 -3.94 -28.25 -22.19
C SER A 272 -4.51 -26.82 -22.18
N VAL A 273 -3.69 -25.78 -22.00
CA VAL A 273 -4.14 -24.39 -21.96
C VAL A 273 -4.04 -23.82 -23.38
N ASP A 274 -5.19 -23.60 -23.99
CA ASP A 274 -5.30 -22.96 -25.30
C ASP A 274 -5.07 -21.42 -25.21
N ALA A 275 -4.91 -20.80 -26.39
CA ALA A 275 -4.66 -19.37 -26.50
C ALA A 275 -5.80 -18.49 -26.00
N GLY A 276 -7.05 -18.92 -26.18
CA GLY A 276 -8.22 -18.19 -25.68
C GLY A 276 -8.25 -18.16 -24.16
N THR A 277 -8.03 -19.31 -23.51
CA THR A 277 -7.96 -19.41 -22.04
C THR A 277 -6.84 -18.54 -21.46
N ALA A 278 -5.65 -18.57 -22.07
CA ALA A 278 -4.52 -17.75 -21.61
C ALA A 278 -4.76 -16.24 -21.80
N ARG A 279 -5.33 -15.82 -22.93
CA ARG A 279 -5.73 -14.42 -23.16
C ARG A 279 -6.78 -13.96 -22.15
N ALA A 280 -7.79 -14.78 -21.89
CA ALA A 280 -8.82 -14.45 -20.91
C ALA A 280 -8.22 -14.33 -19.49
N ALA A 281 -7.27 -15.19 -19.11
CA ALA A 281 -6.56 -15.08 -17.84
C ALA A 281 -5.73 -13.79 -17.74
N LEU A 282 -5.03 -13.40 -18.82
CA LEU A 282 -4.29 -12.14 -18.86
C LEU A 282 -5.24 -10.93 -18.75
N ARG A 283 -6.40 -10.97 -19.43
CA ARG A 283 -7.42 -9.90 -19.34
C ARG A 283 -7.89 -9.71 -17.89
N ILE A 284 -8.20 -10.79 -17.18
CA ILE A 284 -8.66 -10.69 -15.79
C ILE A 284 -7.57 -10.11 -14.89
N LEU A 285 -6.31 -10.55 -15.04
CA LEU A 285 -5.20 -9.98 -14.28
C LEU A 285 -5.05 -8.49 -14.57
N ARG A 286 -5.14 -8.10 -15.85
CA ARG A 286 -5.11 -6.71 -16.27
C ARG A 286 -6.24 -5.92 -15.60
N GLU A 287 -7.49 -6.39 -15.67
CA GLU A 287 -8.66 -5.73 -15.07
C GLU A 287 -8.48 -5.49 -13.57
N VAL A 288 -7.95 -6.46 -12.83
CA VAL A 288 -7.65 -6.30 -11.40
C VAL A 288 -6.52 -5.29 -11.17
N THR A 289 -5.47 -5.30 -12.01
CA THR A 289 -4.35 -4.36 -11.90
C THR A 289 -4.59 -2.97 -12.49
N ASP A 290 -5.63 -2.80 -13.30
CA ASP A 290 -6.07 -1.50 -13.81
C ASP A 290 -6.87 -0.71 -12.75
N ASP A 291 -7.05 -1.28 -11.55
CA ASP A 291 -7.62 -0.57 -10.42
C ASP A 291 -6.72 0.60 -9.96
N PRO A 292 -7.28 1.79 -9.65
CA PRO A 292 -6.51 2.95 -9.19
C PRO A 292 -5.66 2.69 -7.95
N TRP A 293 -6.02 1.69 -7.13
CA TRP A 293 -5.22 1.27 -5.98
C TRP A 293 -3.77 0.92 -6.36
N TRP A 294 -3.53 0.35 -7.54
CA TRP A 294 -2.18 -0.02 -7.99
C TRP A 294 -1.33 1.16 -8.47
N GLU A 295 -1.92 2.35 -8.57
CA GLU A 295 -1.24 3.51 -9.13
C GLU A 295 -0.76 4.48 -8.06
N ARG A 296 -1.26 4.38 -6.82
CA ARG A 296 -0.89 5.30 -5.75
C ARG A 296 0.39 4.87 -5.04
N ALA A 297 1.24 5.83 -4.66
CA ALA A 297 2.50 5.56 -3.98
C ALA A 297 2.29 5.11 -2.52
N TRP A 298 1.31 5.69 -1.83
CA TRP A 298 0.96 5.27 -0.47
C TRP A 298 0.45 3.83 -0.43
N THR A 299 -0.45 3.43 -1.32
CA THR A 299 -0.99 2.05 -1.36
C THR A 299 0.10 1.01 -1.60
N PHE A 300 1.15 1.37 -2.34
CA PHE A 300 2.36 0.54 -2.45
C PHE A 300 3.04 0.34 -1.10
N GLN A 301 3.29 1.41 -0.33
CA GLN A 301 3.88 1.27 1.01
C GLN A 301 3.00 0.39 1.90
N GLU A 302 1.71 0.62 1.88
CA GLU A 302 0.74 -0.10 2.72
C GLU A 302 0.80 -1.61 2.46
N ASP A 303 0.78 -2.03 1.20
CA ASP A 303 0.95 -3.43 0.79
C ASP A 303 2.34 -3.97 1.12
N TYR A 304 3.39 -3.22 0.76
CA TYR A 304 4.77 -3.62 0.99
C TYR A 304 5.05 -3.87 2.47
N CYS A 305 4.62 -2.95 3.33
CA CYS A 305 4.83 -2.99 4.78
C CYS A 305 3.93 -4.03 5.46
N ALA A 306 2.65 -4.15 5.07
CA ALA A 306 1.78 -5.22 5.57
C ALA A 306 2.31 -6.62 5.20
N GLY A 307 3.02 -6.73 4.09
CA GLY A 307 3.69 -7.95 3.65
C GLY A 307 2.71 -9.12 3.51
N PRO A 308 2.96 -10.29 4.13
CA PRO A 308 2.10 -11.47 3.96
C PRO A 308 0.70 -11.33 4.56
N LYS A 309 0.45 -10.33 5.41
CA LYS A 309 -0.86 -10.11 6.04
C LYS A 309 -1.83 -9.38 5.11
N MET A 310 -1.34 -8.63 4.12
CA MET A 310 -2.20 -7.83 3.24
C MET A 310 -3.19 -8.71 2.48
N SER A 311 -4.46 -8.35 2.56
CA SER A 311 -5.55 -8.98 1.83
C SER A 311 -6.17 -8.00 0.84
N LEU A 312 -6.31 -8.41 -0.42
CA LEU A 312 -7.03 -7.67 -1.46
C LEU A 312 -8.51 -8.05 -1.38
N LEU A 313 -9.38 -7.05 -1.24
CA LEU A 313 -10.82 -7.20 -1.28
C LEU A 313 -11.32 -6.74 -2.65
N ILE A 314 -11.64 -7.72 -3.50
CA ILE A 314 -12.03 -7.53 -4.90
C ILE A 314 -13.55 -7.72 -5.01
N PRO A 315 -14.31 -6.74 -5.50
CA PRO A 315 -15.75 -6.87 -5.54
C PRO A 315 -16.20 -7.85 -6.63
N LEU A 316 -17.37 -8.46 -6.43
CA LEU A 316 -18.03 -9.28 -7.43
C LEU A 316 -19.14 -8.46 -8.10
N LYS A 317 -19.23 -8.50 -9.44
CA LYS A 317 -20.29 -7.77 -10.17
C LYS A 317 -21.69 -8.23 -9.77
N ASP A 318 -21.89 -9.53 -9.59
CA ASP A 318 -23.11 -10.10 -9.02
C ASP A 318 -22.83 -10.71 -7.63
N ARG A 319 -23.52 -10.19 -6.61
CA ARG A 319 -23.47 -10.70 -5.24
C ARG A 319 -23.97 -12.14 -5.13
N ARG A 320 -24.69 -12.69 -6.11
CA ARG A 320 -25.11 -14.11 -6.13
C ARG A 320 -23.97 -15.07 -6.41
N TRP A 321 -22.87 -14.60 -7.00
CA TRP A 321 -21.65 -15.40 -7.17
C TRP A 321 -20.92 -15.57 -5.85
N TRP A 322 -21.20 -14.70 -4.87
CA TRP A 322 -20.84 -14.95 -3.49
C TRP A 322 -21.66 -16.15 -2.97
N ARG A 323 -20.99 -17.27 -2.78
CA ARG A 323 -21.57 -18.49 -2.21
C ARG A 323 -20.86 -18.78 -0.89
N LYS A 324 -21.61 -18.82 0.21
CA LYS A 324 -21.15 -19.36 1.49
C LYS A 324 -20.50 -20.71 1.22
N LYS A 325 -19.17 -20.79 1.36
CA LYS A 325 -18.32 -21.96 1.13
C LYS A 325 -18.04 -22.30 -0.34
N ARG A 326 -16.90 -21.83 -0.84
CA ARG A 326 -15.96 -22.75 -1.48
C ARG A 326 -14.94 -23.18 -0.44
N LYS A 327 -14.86 -24.50 -0.24
CA LYS A 327 -14.06 -25.25 0.72
C LYS A 327 -12.56 -25.19 0.37
N TYR A 328 -12.03 -24.02 0.05
CA TYR A 328 -10.62 -23.82 -0.27
C TYR A 328 -9.98 -23.06 0.87
N GLU A 329 -9.14 -23.75 1.64
CA GLU A 329 -8.26 -23.20 2.69
C GLU A 329 -7.38 -22.02 2.22
N PHE A 330 -7.32 -21.78 0.92
CA PHE A 330 -6.53 -20.74 0.30
C PHE A 330 -7.07 -19.31 0.55
N TRP A 331 -8.39 -19.13 0.62
CA TRP A 331 -9.00 -17.83 0.94
C TRP A 331 -9.01 -17.67 2.47
N ARG A 332 -7.85 -17.28 3.01
CA ARG A 332 -7.49 -17.41 4.43
C ARG A 332 -8.25 -16.51 5.39
N THR A 333 -9.04 -15.58 4.92
CA THR A 333 -9.60 -14.52 5.75
C THR A 333 -11.10 -14.41 5.42
N GLY A 334 -11.93 -14.00 6.38
CA GLY A 334 -13.40 -14.09 6.39
C GLY A 334 -14.21 -14.00 5.09
N ASP A 335 -15.39 -14.61 5.12
CA ASP A 335 -16.34 -14.63 4.00
C ASP A 335 -17.10 -13.30 3.89
N VAL A 336 -16.47 -12.27 3.28
CA VAL A 336 -17.07 -10.93 3.13
C VAL A 336 -18.17 -10.95 2.06
N PRO A 337 -19.43 -10.64 2.40
CA PRO A 337 -20.54 -10.76 1.46
C PRO A 337 -20.39 -9.90 0.20
N GLY A 338 -20.37 -10.54 -0.96
CA GLY A 338 -20.26 -9.88 -2.27
C GLY A 338 -18.83 -9.52 -2.70
N GLU A 339 -17.82 -9.97 -1.96
CA GLU A 339 -16.41 -9.67 -2.21
C GLU A 339 -15.58 -10.95 -2.23
N LEU A 340 -14.47 -10.92 -2.96
CA LEU A 340 -13.42 -11.93 -2.94
C LEU A 340 -12.25 -11.38 -2.13
N MET A 341 -11.91 -12.05 -1.02
CA MET A 341 -10.74 -11.69 -0.24
C MET A 341 -9.56 -12.61 -0.55
N VAL A 342 -8.46 -12.02 -1.00
CA VAL A 342 -7.29 -12.73 -1.54
C VAL A 342 -6.02 -12.27 -0.84
N SER A 343 -5.11 -13.18 -0.50
CA SER A 343 -3.77 -12.75 -0.03
C SER A 343 -3.04 -12.00 -1.14
N SER A 344 -2.63 -10.76 -0.87
CA SER A 344 -1.87 -9.94 -1.82
C SER A 344 -0.61 -10.65 -2.29
N VAL A 345 0.17 -11.21 -1.35
CA VAL A 345 1.39 -11.96 -1.69
C VAL A 345 1.11 -13.13 -2.64
N GLU A 346 0.01 -13.86 -2.45
CA GLU A 346 -0.32 -14.97 -3.35
C GLU A 346 -0.84 -14.49 -4.70
N PHE A 347 -1.54 -13.34 -4.76
CA PHE A 347 -1.89 -12.68 -6.02
C PHE A 347 -0.65 -12.25 -6.79
N HIS A 348 0.29 -11.54 -6.15
CA HIS A 348 1.55 -11.13 -6.79
C HIS A 348 2.32 -12.34 -7.34
N LYS A 349 2.41 -13.42 -6.55
CA LYS A 349 3.07 -14.66 -7.01
C LYS A 349 2.34 -15.28 -8.21
N ALA A 350 1.02 -15.41 -8.15
CA ALA A 350 0.23 -16.02 -9.21
C ALA A 350 0.28 -15.21 -10.50
N ALA A 351 0.07 -13.89 -10.42
CA ALA A 351 0.12 -12.95 -11.53
C ALA A 351 1.52 -12.95 -12.18
N THR A 352 2.58 -12.79 -11.38
CA THR A 352 3.96 -12.82 -11.89
C THR A 352 4.22 -14.13 -12.62
N ARG A 353 4.03 -15.27 -11.96
CA ARG A 353 4.32 -16.60 -12.53
C ARG A 353 3.53 -16.86 -13.82
N PHE A 354 2.25 -16.50 -13.84
CA PHE A 354 1.43 -16.60 -15.03
C PHE A 354 1.95 -15.73 -16.17
N CYS A 355 2.20 -14.44 -15.94
CA CYS A 355 2.69 -13.53 -16.97
C CYS A 355 4.06 -13.98 -17.52
N LEU A 356 4.97 -14.41 -16.67
CA LEU A 356 6.28 -14.95 -17.08
C LEU A 356 6.13 -16.19 -17.96
N ALA A 357 5.28 -17.14 -17.56
CA ALA A 357 5.00 -18.35 -18.34
C ALA A 357 4.28 -18.04 -19.66
N TYR A 358 3.38 -17.06 -19.66
CA TYR A 358 2.61 -16.68 -20.84
C TYR A 358 3.48 -15.98 -21.87
N MET A 359 4.40 -15.10 -21.45
CA MET A 359 5.39 -14.46 -22.34
C MET A 359 6.31 -15.45 -23.07
N LYS A 360 6.44 -16.68 -22.56
CA LYS A 360 7.20 -17.79 -23.16
C LYS A 360 6.38 -18.70 -24.06
N SER A 361 5.06 -18.48 -24.18
CA SER A 361 4.20 -19.32 -25.00
C SER A 361 4.43 -19.06 -26.49
N ALA A 362 4.08 -20.03 -27.33
CA ALA A 362 4.23 -19.91 -28.79
C ALA A 362 3.22 -18.95 -29.43
N PHE A 363 2.14 -18.60 -28.72
CA PHE A 363 0.99 -17.88 -29.27
C PHE A 363 0.82 -16.46 -28.70
N VAL A 364 1.74 -15.99 -27.84
CA VAL A 364 1.68 -14.66 -27.24
C VAL A 364 2.08 -13.57 -28.25
N SER A 365 1.27 -12.51 -28.35
CA SER A 365 1.59 -11.35 -29.20
C SER A 365 2.52 -10.36 -28.50
N ASN A 366 3.12 -9.42 -29.25
CA ASN A 366 3.94 -8.36 -28.65
C ASN A 366 3.13 -7.39 -27.77
N GLU A 367 1.87 -7.13 -28.14
CA GLU A 367 0.94 -6.34 -27.33
C GLU A 367 0.66 -7.02 -25.99
N GLU A 368 0.39 -8.34 -26.02
CA GLU A 368 0.15 -9.14 -24.81
C GLU A 368 1.38 -9.22 -23.91
N LYS A 369 2.60 -9.25 -24.48
CA LYS A 369 3.85 -9.10 -23.72
C LYS A 369 3.90 -7.74 -23.02
N GLY A 370 3.47 -6.67 -23.71
CA GLY A 370 3.33 -5.34 -23.11
C GLY A 370 2.40 -5.34 -21.90
N ILE A 371 1.22 -5.94 -22.03
CA ILE A 371 0.25 -6.09 -20.93
C ILE A 371 0.85 -6.90 -19.78
N CYS A 372 1.53 -8.02 -20.06
CA CYS A 372 2.22 -8.81 -19.03
C CYS A 372 3.24 -7.98 -18.24
N ARG A 373 4.03 -7.14 -18.92
CA ARG A 373 4.99 -6.24 -18.26
C ARG A 373 4.27 -5.21 -17.40
N THR A 374 3.14 -4.66 -17.84
CA THR A 374 2.33 -3.74 -17.04
C THR A 374 1.78 -4.41 -15.78
N VAL A 375 1.24 -5.62 -15.90
CA VAL A 375 0.76 -6.42 -14.76
C VAL A 375 1.91 -6.71 -13.79
N ILE A 376 3.08 -7.12 -14.27
CA ILE A 376 4.27 -7.38 -13.45
C ILE A 376 4.79 -6.09 -12.81
N ARG A 377 4.72 -4.94 -13.48
CA ARG A 377 5.13 -3.66 -12.89
C ARG A 377 4.21 -3.26 -11.73
N LYS A 378 2.90 -3.49 -11.87
CA LYS A 378 1.90 -3.11 -10.85
C LYS A 378 1.86 -4.11 -9.68
N ALA A 379 1.82 -5.41 -10.00
CA ALA A 379 1.58 -6.52 -9.08
C ALA A 379 2.69 -7.59 -9.11
N GLY A 380 3.90 -7.22 -9.52
CA GLY A 380 5.06 -8.12 -9.53
C GLY A 380 5.54 -8.46 -8.13
N ARG A 381 6.11 -9.66 -7.95
CA ARG A 381 6.83 -9.98 -6.71
C ARG A 381 8.33 -9.81 -6.94
N TYR A 382 8.97 -8.92 -6.19
CA TYR A 382 10.41 -8.67 -6.30
C TYR A 382 11.27 -9.94 -6.29
N SER A 383 10.99 -10.88 -5.37
CA SER A 383 11.74 -12.15 -5.30
C SER A 383 11.65 -13.01 -6.57
N TYR A 384 10.62 -12.81 -7.40
CA TYR A 384 10.45 -13.50 -8.68
C TYR A 384 10.95 -12.66 -9.86
N THR A 385 10.79 -11.33 -9.82
CA THR A 385 11.28 -10.44 -10.88
C THR A 385 12.80 -10.29 -10.86
N ILE A 386 13.45 -10.29 -9.68
CA ILE A 386 14.91 -10.39 -9.53
C ILE A 386 15.46 -11.60 -10.30
N LEU A 387 14.75 -12.73 -10.25
CA LEU A 387 15.16 -13.97 -10.92
C LEU A 387 14.81 -13.99 -12.41
N TYR A 388 13.89 -13.15 -12.88
CA TYR A 388 13.44 -13.13 -14.28
C TYR A 388 14.16 -12.11 -15.16
N ASP A 389 14.72 -11.03 -14.59
CA ASP A 389 15.45 -10.01 -15.36
C ASP A 389 16.70 -10.57 -16.08
N GLY A 390 17.06 -11.85 -15.89
CA GLY A 390 18.11 -12.53 -16.65
C GLY A 390 19.52 -12.04 -16.37
N ILE A 391 19.68 -11.06 -15.48
CA ILE A 391 20.96 -10.46 -15.09
C ILE A 391 21.64 -11.26 -13.96
N SER A 392 20.94 -12.20 -13.34
CA SER A 392 21.40 -12.87 -12.12
C SER A 392 21.31 -14.37 -12.27
N SER A 393 22.47 -15.05 -12.27
CA SER A 393 22.51 -16.47 -11.91
C SER A 393 21.96 -16.62 -10.49
N ALA A 394 21.43 -17.79 -10.13
CA ALA A 394 20.71 -18.03 -8.87
C ALA A 394 21.50 -17.75 -7.56
N SER A 395 22.74 -17.26 -7.64
CA SER A 395 23.56 -16.77 -6.54
C SER A 395 23.46 -15.24 -6.30
N ASP A 396 22.90 -14.45 -7.22
CA ASP A 396 22.88 -12.98 -7.13
C ASP A 396 21.63 -12.45 -6.39
N TYR A 397 21.60 -12.68 -5.08
CA TYR A 397 20.75 -11.92 -4.15
C TYR A 397 21.36 -10.53 -3.84
N SER A 398 22.15 -9.98 -4.76
CA SER A 398 23.20 -8.97 -4.51
C SER A 398 22.82 -7.52 -4.80
N ARG A 399 21.56 -7.27 -5.20
CA ARG A 399 21.07 -5.93 -5.52
C ARG A 399 20.37 -5.28 -4.32
N THR A 400 20.66 -4.01 -4.08
CA THR A 400 19.95 -3.21 -3.06
C THR A 400 18.45 -3.18 -3.34
N MET A 401 17.63 -3.48 -2.32
CA MET A 401 16.17 -3.38 -2.44
C MET A 401 15.70 -1.92 -2.56
N THR A 402 16.48 -1.00 -2.00
CA THR A 402 16.23 0.44 -1.98
C THR A 402 16.00 1.00 -3.39
N THR A 403 16.86 0.70 -4.35
CA THR A 403 16.73 1.24 -5.72
C THR A 403 15.46 0.77 -6.42
N ARG A 404 15.05 -0.49 -6.18
CA ARG A 404 13.79 -1.05 -6.70
C ARG A 404 12.57 -0.42 -6.05
N ILE A 405 12.62 -0.23 -4.74
CA ILE A 405 11.56 0.46 -3.98
C ILE A 405 11.39 1.89 -4.52
N LEU A 406 12.50 2.62 -4.69
CA LEU A 406 12.47 3.97 -5.23
C LEU A 406 11.94 4.03 -6.67
N GLU A 407 12.36 3.11 -7.54
CA GLU A 407 11.85 2.99 -8.92
C GLU A 407 10.33 2.73 -8.95
N ASP A 408 9.84 1.80 -8.12
CA ASP A 408 8.41 1.49 -8.04
C ASP A 408 7.58 2.64 -7.49
N ILE A 409 8.10 3.36 -6.48
CA ILE A 409 7.45 4.55 -5.92
C ILE A 409 7.45 5.70 -6.93
N ALA A 410 8.52 5.88 -7.70
CA ALA A 410 8.66 6.93 -8.72
C ALA A 410 7.61 6.83 -9.84
N HIS A 411 7.28 5.60 -10.24
CA HIS A 411 6.28 5.30 -11.27
C HIS A 411 4.84 5.43 -10.80
N ARG A 412 4.61 5.65 -9.50
CA ARG A 412 3.30 5.77 -8.89
C ARG A 412 2.92 7.23 -8.66
N ASN A 413 1.62 7.48 -8.68
CA ASN A 413 1.00 8.75 -8.37
C ASN A 413 1.11 9.02 -6.86
N ALA A 414 1.77 10.13 -6.51
CA ALA A 414 1.71 10.74 -5.20
C ALA A 414 1.03 12.09 -5.36
N ARG A 415 -0.03 12.36 -4.57
CA ARG A 415 -0.75 13.65 -4.63
C ARG A 415 0.22 14.79 -4.35
N PHE A 416 1.09 14.60 -3.36
CA PHE A 416 2.20 15.48 -3.07
C PHE A 416 3.49 14.73 -3.34
N ARG A 417 4.36 15.26 -4.20
CA ARG A 417 5.65 14.62 -4.51
C ARG A 417 6.58 14.54 -3.29
N ALA A 418 6.39 15.41 -2.30
CA ALA A 418 7.10 15.33 -1.02
C ALA A 418 6.82 14.01 -0.28
N ASP A 419 5.66 13.37 -0.48
CA ASP A 419 5.28 12.09 0.13
C ASP A 419 6.26 10.96 -0.23
N LEU A 420 7.03 11.08 -1.32
CA LEU A 420 8.03 10.07 -1.68
C LEU A 420 9.10 9.92 -0.58
N LEU A 421 9.38 10.96 0.22
CA LEU A 421 10.37 10.92 1.31
C LEU A 421 9.92 10.02 2.47
N PRO A 422 8.75 10.21 3.11
CA PRO A 422 8.28 9.31 4.15
C PRO A 422 7.97 7.91 3.59
N ILE A 423 7.44 7.78 2.37
CA ILE A 423 7.18 6.48 1.73
C ILE A 423 8.47 5.68 1.56
N ALA A 424 9.51 6.28 0.98
CA ALA A 424 10.80 5.63 0.81
C ALA A 424 11.41 5.25 2.16
N SER A 425 11.35 6.17 3.14
CA SER A 425 11.88 5.93 4.49
C SER A 425 11.18 4.78 5.20
N ASN A 426 9.87 4.65 5.01
CA ASN A 426 9.05 3.58 5.56
C ASN A 426 9.38 2.24 4.91
N CYS A 427 9.34 2.16 3.58
CA CYS A 427 9.62 0.93 2.85
C CYS A 427 11.07 0.44 3.02
N CYS A 428 12.03 1.35 3.17
CA CYS A 428 13.44 1.00 3.34
C CYS A 428 13.87 0.89 4.81
N GLU A 429 12.93 1.04 5.76
CA GLU A 429 13.18 1.03 7.21
C GLU A 429 14.31 1.99 7.63
N TYR A 430 14.33 3.18 7.03
CA TYR A 430 15.32 4.21 7.31
C TYR A 430 15.15 4.78 8.72
N GLY A 431 16.28 4.91 9.41
CA GLY A 431 16.37 5.49 10.75
C GLY A 431 16.45 7.01 10.70
N VAL A 432 17.20 7.56 9.74
CA VAL A 432 17.26 9.00 9.48
C VAL A 432 16.14 9.39 8.53
N ARG A 433 15.39 10.43 8.89
CA ARG A 433 14.22 10.92 8.15
C ARG A 433 14.31 12.42 7.95
N LEU A 434 13.57 12.94 6.97
CA LEU A 434 13.62 14.34 6.58
C LEU A 434 12.30 15.06 6.89
N ASP A 435 12.38 16.24 7.51
CA ASP A 435 11.24 17.04 7.96
C ASP A 435 10.51 17.63 6.75
N THR A 436 9.41 17.00 6.35
CA THR A 436 8.70 17.39 5.13
C THR A 436 7.96 18.71 5.30
N ASN A 437 7.42 19.00 6.49
CA ASN A 437 6.82 20.28 6.83
C ASN A 437 7.80 21.45 6.69
N ARG A 438 9.05 21.30 7.12
CA ARG A 438 10.08 22.35 6.98
C ARG A 438 10.66 22.40 5.57
N LEU A 439 10.93 21.25 4.96
CA LEU A 439 11.47 21.18 3.60
C LEU A 439 10.52 21.73 2.54
N SER A 440 9.20 21.58 2.73
CA SER A 440 8.19 22.17 1.82
C SER A 440 8.26 23.69 1.73
N LYS A 441 8.90 24.36 2.69
CA LYS A 441 9.10 25.81 2.74
C LYS A 441 10.49 26.25 2.24
N SER A 442 11.36 25.28 1.92
CA SER A 442 12.72 25.51 1.44
C SER A 442 12.80 25.49 -0.08
N ASP A 443 13.88 26.05 -0.62
CA ASP A 443 14.17 26.02 -2.07
C ASP A 443 14.96 24.75 -2.48
N ILE A 444 15.04 23.75 -1.60
CA ILE A 444 15.75 22.49 -1.84
C ILE A 444 14.92 21.58 -2.75
N SER A 445 15.56 20.99 -3.77
CA SER A 445 14.88 20.07 -4.69
C SER A 445 14.62 18.70 -4.08
N LEU A 446 13.56 18.05 -4.56
CA LEU A 446 13.22 16.69 -4.13
C LEU A 446 14.31 15.67 -4.48
N ALA A 447 15.00 15.85 -5.62
CA ALA A 447 16.14 15.00 -6.00
C ALA A 447 17.27 15.06 -4.95
N VAL A 448 17.61 16.25 -4.45
CA VAL A 448 18.63 16.43 -3.40
C VAL A 448 18.14 15.83 -2.08
N CYS A 449 16.86 15.96 -1.74
CA CYS A 449 16.29 15.32 -0.55
C CYS A 449 16.36 13.77 -0.63
N ILE A 450 16.04 13.18 -1.79
CA ILE A 450 16.14 11.73 -2.00
C ILE A 450 17.60 11.27 -1.90
N LEU A 451 18.55 12.03 -2.48
CA LEU A 451 19.97 11.74 -2.36
C LEU A 451 20.46 11.83 -0.91
N ALA A 452 20.09 12.89 -0.19
CA ALA A 452 20.44 13.06 1.22
C ALA A 452 19.89 11.91 2.07
N LEU A 453 18.61 11.55 1.87
CA LEU A 453 17.99 10.43 2.56
C LEU A 453 18.72 9.11 2.30
N TRP A 454 19.17 8.88 1.07
CA TRP A 454 19.95 7.71 0.66
C TRP A 454 21.33 7.68 1.35
N LEU A 455 22.07 8.79 1.31
CA LEU A 455 23.42 8.91 1.91
C LEU A 455 23.39 8.81 3.44
N LEU A 456 22.50 9.54 4.10
CA LEU A 456 22.38 9.60 5.56
C LEU A 456 21.98 8.26 6.19
N ASN A 457 21.33 7.38 5.41
CA ASN A 457 20.96 6.04 5.84
C ASN A 457 21.98 4.96 5.43
N GLY A 458 23.20 5.35 5.02
CA GLY A 458 24.33 4.46 4.83
C GLY A 458 24.22 3.51 3.64
N GLU A 459 23.47 3.90 2.60
CA GLU A 459 23.41 3.11 1.39
C GLU A 459 24.76 3.13 0.64
N ILE A 460 25.12 1.99 0.05
CA ILE A 460 26.46 1.78 -0.52
C ILE A 460 26.45 2.05 -2.03
N TYR A 461 27.40 2.84 -2.50
CA TYR A 461 27.63 3.14 -3.91
C TYR A 461 28.91 2.49 -4.44
N LYS A 462 28.96 2.34 -5.76
CA LYS A 462 30.12 1.89 -6.53
C LYS A 462 31.16 3.00 -6.57
N THR A 463 32.41 2.64 -6.34
CA THR A 463 33.56 3.53 -6.54
C THR A 463 33.80 3.81 -8.03
N HIS A 464 33.44 2.86 -8.90
CA HIS A 464 33.57 2.98 -10.36
C HIS A 464 32.22 2.74 -11.02
N VAL A 465 31.74 3.73 -11.76
CA VAL A 465 30.49 3.66 -12.52
C VAL A 465 30.86 3.60 -14.00
N GLU A 466 30.38 2.58 -14.70
CA GLU A 466 30.60 2.38 -16.14
C GLU A 466 29.73 3.32 -16.98
N LYS A 467 29.73 4.61 -16.64
CA LYS A 467 29.02 5.68 -17.35
C LYS A 467 29.88 6.93 -17.36
N THR A 468 29.85 7.65 -18.47
CA THR A 468 30.53 8.94 -18.60
C THR A 468 29.83 10.01 -17.76
N PRO A 469 30.52 11.09 -17.37
CA PRO A 469 29.90 12.21 -16.65
C PRO A 469 28.68 12.79 -17.38
N ALA A 470 28.75 12.95 -18.71
CA ALA A 470 27.65 13.45 -19.52
C ALA A 470 26.42 12.52 -19.49
N GLU A 471 26.63 11.20 -19.47
CA GLU A 471 25.53 10.24 -19.31
C GLU A 471 24.90 10.34 -17.93
N LEU A 472 25.69 10.51 -16.86
CA LEU A 472 25.19 10.66 -15.50
C LEU A 472 24.40 11.96 -15.30
N GLU A 473 24.85 13.06 -15.92
CA GLU A 473 24.17 14.36 -15.88
C GLU A 473 22.80 14.32 -16.57
N ALA A 474 22.62 13.45 -17.56
CA ALA A 474 21.34 13.29 -18.27
C ALA A 474 20.30 12.45 -17.50
N MET A 475 20.69 11.82 -16.39
CA MET A 475 19.83 10.92 -15.63
C MET A 475 18.95 11.66 -14.62
N ASN A 476 17.73 11.16 -14.43
CA ASN A 476 16.97 11.55 -13.25
C ASN A 476 17.56 10.89 -11.97
N ILE A 477 17.14 11.34 -10.80
CA ILE A 477 17.69 10.85 -9.52
C ILE A 477 17.56 9.32 -9.36
N PHE A 478 16.48 8.70 -9.84
CA PHE A 478 16.27 7.26 -9.70
C PHE A 478 17.20 6.47 -10.63
N GLU A 479 17.38 6.94 -11.86
CA GLU A 479 18.33 6.38 -12.83
C GLU A 479 19.78 6.54 -12.35
N TYR A 480 20.11 7.70 -11.79
CA TYR A 480 21.40 7.98 -11.19
C TYR A 480 21.69 7.03 -10.02
N LEU A 481 20.78 6.96 -9.04
CA LEU A 481 20.92 6.05 -7.88
C LEU A 481 21.04 4.59 -8.31
N LYS A 482 20.29 4.16 -9.32
CA LYS A 482 20.41 2.80 -9.89
C LYS A 482 21.77 2.56 -10.55
N ALA A 483 22.33 3.55 -11.23
CA ALA A 483 23.64 3.45 -11.85
C ALA A 483 24.77 3.36 -10.81
N ILE A 484 24.68 4.15 -9.74
CA ILE A 484 25.72 4.22 -8.72
C ILE A 484 25.57 3.18 -7.61
N SER A 485 24.39 2.59 -7.40
CA SER A 485 24.17 1.64 -6.31
C SER A 485 24.96 0.35 -6.50
N LEU A 486 25.51 -0.18 -5.41
CA LEU A 486 26.21 -1.46 -5.40
C LEU A 486 25.24 -2.61 -5.70
N ASP A 487 25.47 -3.36 -6.77
CA ASP A 487 24.60 -4.45 -7.24
C ASP A 487 25.27 -5.83 -7.26
N ASN A 488 26.52 -5.91 -6.78
CA ASN A 488 27.33 -7.13 -6.74
C ASN A 488 27.71 -7.55 -5.31
N PHE A 489 26.98 -7.10 -4.29
CA PHE A 489 27.27 -7.45 -2.90
C PHE A 489 26.68 -8.82 -2.53
N SER A 490 27.52 -9.81 -2.27
CA SER A 490 27.09 -11.10 -1.72
C SER A 490 27.25 -11.11 -0.20
N PRO A 491 26.17 -11.01 0.59
CA PRO A 491 26.27 -11.14 2.04
C PRO A 491 26.78 -12.53 2.42
N PRO A 492 27.49 -12.69 3.55
CA PRO A 492 27.92 -14.00 4.02
C PRO A 492 26.69 -14.90 4.23
N LEU A 493 26.63 -15.99 3.48
CA LEU A 493 25.57 -16.99 3.60
C LEU A 493 25.66 -17.65 4.98
N GLN A 494 24.75 -17.28 5.89
CA GLN A 494 24.63 -17.93 7.19
C GLN A 494 24.11 -19.35 6.97
N ARG A 495 25.01 -20.34 6.94
CA ARG A 495 24.64 -21.76 6.92
C ARG A 495 23.85 -22.07 8.20
N ALA A 496 22.56 -22.33 8.02
CA ALA A 496 21.68 -23.13 8.88
C ALA A 496 21.78 -22.90 10.40
N ILE A 497 21.12 -21.84 10.89
CA ILE A 497 20.40 -21.91 12.17
C ILE A 497 19.00 -21.32 11.93
N GLY A 498 17.97 -22.02 12.39
CA GLY A 498 16.58 -21.84 11.99
C GLY A 498 16.02 -20.43 12.16
N THR A 499 15.22 -20.03 11.15
CA THR A 499 14.11 -19.06 11.22
C THR A 499 14.40 -17.65 11.74
N ARG A 500 14.68 -16.73 10.81
CA ARG A 500 13.95 -15.46 10.57
C ARG A 500 14.55 -14.79 9.32
N ARG A 501 13.78 -14.72 8.24
CA ARG A 501 14.17 -13.98 7.03
C ARG A 501 13.95 -12.49 7.29
N TYR A 502 14.96 -11.81 7.83
CA TYR A 502 15.06 -10.36 7.77
C TYR A 502 15.77 -9.97 6.47
N ASN A 503 15.32 -8.88 5.86
CA ASN A 503 16.07 -8.18 4.83
C ASN A 503 17.46 -7.86 5.41
N GLN A 504 18.51 -8.46 4.86
CA GLN A 504 19.86 -8.26 5.34
C GLN A 504 20.34 -6.86 4.90
N ARG A 505 20.18 -5.87 5.80
CA ARG A 505 21.10 -4.73 5.90
C ARG A 505 22.19 -5.12 6.90
N LEU A 506 23.45 -4.81 6.58
CA LEU A 506 24.55 -4.85 7.54
C LEU A 506 24.30 -3.79 8.62
N ALA A 507 23.52 -4.15 9.63
CA ALA A 507 23.42 -3.37 10.85
C ALA A 507 24.68 -3.66 11.69
N VAL A 508 25.53 -2.65 11.86
CA VAL A 508 26.47 -2.65 12.99
C VAL A 508 25.62 -2.35 14.22
N GLU A 509 25.25 -3.40 14.96
CA GLU A 509 24.64 -3.25 16.29
C GLU A 509 25.70 -2.71 17.25
N THR A 510 25.70 -1.39 17.49
CA THR A 510 26.26 -0.84 18.72
C THR A 510 25.22 -1.04 19.82
N GLY A 511 25.39 -2.11 20.60
CA GLY A 511 24.54 -2.39 21.76
C GLY A 511 24.59 -1.24 22.79
N PRO A 512 23.52 -1.05 23.58
CA PRO A 512 23.50 -0.02 24.61
C PRO A 512 24.50 -0.35 25.72
N PRO A 513 25.13 0.66 26.36
CA PRO A 513 26.00 0.42 27.51
C PRO A 513 25.15 -0.11 28.67
N ASN A 514 25.55 -1.26 29.20
CA ASN A 514 25.04 -1.81 30.45
C ASN A 514 25.28 -0.79 31.59
N LEU A 515 24.23 -0.11 32.03
CA LEU A 515 24.19 0.56 33.32
C LEU A 515 23.39 -0.32 34.29
N ASN A 516 24.11 -1.25 34.92
CA ASN A 516 23.75 -1.85 36.19
C ASN A 516 24.89 -1.58 37.17
N ARG A 517 24.74 -0.51 37.95
CA ARG A 517 25.09 -0.44 39.37
C ARG A 517 24.29 0.68 40.02
#